data_AF-A0AAV7JH67-F1
#
_entry.id   AF-A0AAV7JH67-F1
#
_cell.length_a   1.000
_cell.length_b   1.000
_cell.length_c   1.000
_cell.angle_alpha   90.00
_cell.angle_beta   90.00
_cell.angle_gamma   90.00
#
_symmetry.space_group_name_H-M   'P 1'
#
loop_
_entity.id
_entity.type
_entity.pdbx_description
1 polymer ?
#
loop_
_entity_poly.entity_id
_entity_poly.type
_entity_poly.pdbx_seq_one_letter_code
_entity_poly.pdbx_strand_id
1 'polypeptide(L)'
;MEAYSLWQKEYPDIKIGKSKFAALRPPHVLLTSELPRNVCVCRYHENFILLWVLYIDLIDNCWCNKCEICKDGVLFKEKYPLTLDLDSDQKTYLDGELREENFIRWFQWEKIVGLNGKGGMEKIHKTGLPSELYNSLFEMLPTFNWHHFIKGKQAAHYNYMKVHLSDKLNIAMMQIVFSGNFNTTWQDEIQSAHWSKTQVTILTAVYWHDDTSRSAIIVSDDIAYTKDSSLSFLTT
;
A
#
# COMPACT_ATOMS: atom_id res chain seq x y z
N MET A 1 -8.45 -16.07 16.92
CA MET A 1 -8.62 -17.04 18.03
C MET A 1 -9.04 -16.32 19.30
N GLU A 2 -8.41 -15.20 19.59
CA GLU A 2 -8.80 -14.26 20.66
C GLU A 2 -10.30 -13.89 20.67
N ALA A 3 -10.88 -13.47 19.54
CA ALA A 3 -12.31 -13.10 19.47
C ALA A 3 -13.28 -14.24 19.86
N TYR A 4 -12.96 -15.49 19.52
CA TYR A 4 -13.78 -16.64 19.92
C TYR A 4 -13.66 -16.92 21.42
N SER A 5 -12.45 -16.81 21.97
CA SER A 5 -12.21 -16.98 23.41
C SER A 5 -12.88 -15.88 24.25
N LEU A 6 -12.90 -14.64 23.76
CA LEU A 6 -13.65 -13.53 24.36
C LEU A 6 -15.15 -13.79 24.31
N TRP A 7 -15.67 -14.17 23.15
CA TRP A 7 -17.09 -14.48 22.98
C TRP A 7 -17.57 -15.61 23.91
N GLN A 8 -16.78 -16.67 24.10
CA GLN A 8 -17.10 -17.75 25.04
C GLN A 8 -17.16 -17.28 26.50
N LYS A 9 -16.40 -16.25 26.87
CA LYS A 9 -16.44 -15.67 28.22
C LYS A 9 -17.66 -14.78 28.41
N GLU A 10 -18.05 -14.02 27.38
CA GLU A 10 -19.21 -13.12 27.42
C GLU A 10 -20.54 -13.88 27.32
N TYR A 11 -20.57 -15.01 26.61
CA TYR A 11 -21.79 -15.79 26.35
C TYR A 11 -21.58 -17.26 26.73
N PRO A 12 -21.34 -17.58 28.01
CA PRO A 12 -20.99 -18.94 28.46
C PRO A 12 -22.12 -19.96 28.20
N ASP A 13 -23.37 -19.51 28.17
CA ASP A 13 -24.55 -20.37 27.98
C ASP A 13 -24.77 -20.75 26.51
N ILE A 14 -24.16 -20.03 25.57
CA ILE A 14 -24.35 -20.27 24.15
C ILE A 14 -23.27 -21.22 23.63
N LYS A 15 -23.65 -22.46 23.30
CA LYS A 15 -22.70 -23.47 22.80
C LYS A 15 -22.58 -23.44 21.28
N ILE A 16 -21.69 -22.58 20.78
CA ILE A 16 -21.31 -22.55 19.36
C ILE A 16 -19.87 -23.02 19.22
N GLY A 17 -19.62 -23.98 18.33
CA GLY A 17 -18.27 -24.41 17.98
C GLY A 17 -17.55 -23.38 17.11
N LYS A 18 -16.21 -23.35 17.18
CA LYS A 18 -15.33 -22.40 16.46
C LYS A 18 -15.66 -22.23 14.97
N SER A 19 -15.95 -23.32 14.26
CA SER A 19 -16.28 -23.29 12.83
C SER A 19 -17.60 -22.55 12.57
N LYS A 20 -18.62 -22.79 13.41
CA LYS A 20 -19.91 -22.12 13.29
C LYS A 20 -19.81 -20.65 13.71
N PHE A 21 -19.02 -20.34 14.73
CA PHE A 21 -18.71 -18.95 15.12
C PHE A 21 -18.08 -18.18 13.96
N ALA A 22 -17.08 -18.74 13.28
CA ALA A 22 -16.42 -18.11 12.13
C ALA A 22 -17.36 -17.96 10.90
N ALA A 23 -18.36 -18.82 10.77
CA ALA A 23 -19.35 -18.75 9.70
C ALA A 23 -20.44 -17.69 9.94
N LEU A 24 -20.65 -17.28 11.20
CA LEU A 24 -21.63 -16.24 11.58
C LEU A 24 -21.09 -14.81 11.45
N ARG A 25 -19.89 -14.64 10.89
CA ARG A 25 -19.31 -13.32 10.62
C ARG A 25 -20.22 -12.50 9.71
N PRO A 26 -20.32 -11.17 9.90
CA PRO A 26 -21.07 -10.31 8.97
C PRO A 26 -20.57 -10.46 7.52
N PRO A 27 -21.44 -10.37 6.50
CA PRO A 27 -21.05 -10.61 5.10
C PRO A 27 -19.93 -9.69 4.58
N HIS A 28 -19.80 -8.49 5.15
CA HIS A 28 -18.75 -7.54 4.78
C HIS A 28 -17.40 -7.81 5.47
N VAL A 29 -17.33 -8.76 6.40
CA VAL A 29 -16.10 -9.19 7.06
C VAL A 29 -15.51 -10.36 6.27
N LEU A 30 -14.63 -10.04 5.34
CA LEU A 30 -13.93 -11.01 4.50
C LEU A 30 -12.87 -11.78 5.29
N LEU A 31 -12.69 -13.06 4.96
CA LEU A 31 -11.57 -13.84 5.50
C LEU A 31 -10.25 -13.30 4.98
N THR A 32 -9.17 -13.48 5.75
CA THR A 32 -7.81 -13.21 5.26
C THR A 32 -7.46 -13.99 3.99
N SER A 33 -8.09 -15.14 3.75
CA SER A 33 -7.98 -15.90 2.50
C SER A 33 -8.73 -15.28 1.33
N GLU A 34 -9.77 -14.50 1.61
CA GLU A 34 -10.65 -13.80 0.65
C GLU A 34 -10.16 -12.36 0.39
N LEU A 35 -9.34 -11.82 1.29
CA LEU A 35 -8.61 -10.58 1.06
C LEU A 35 -7.42 -10.86 0.14
N PRO A 36 -7.21 -10.05 -0.92
CA PRO A 36 -6.02 -10.18 -1.75
C PRO A 36 -4.79 -9.98 -0.86
N ARG A 37 -4.01 -11.05 -0.65
CA ARG A 37 -2.87 -11.09 0.29
C ARG A 37 -1.74 -10.11 -0.07
N ASN A 38 -1.89 -9.37 -1.16
CA ASN A 38 -0.85 -8.59 -1.82
C ASN A 38 -1.21 -7.13 -2.11
N VAL A 39 -2.27 -6.55 -1.53
CA VAL A 39 -2.58 -5.13 -1.79
C VAL A 39 -1.67 -4.20 -0.98
N CYS A 40 -0.52 -3.81 -1.54
CA CYS A 40 0.12 -2.57 -1.12
C CYS A 40 -0.71 -1.43 -1.70
N VAL A 41 -1.40 -0.67 -0.85
CA VAL A 41 -2.12 0.56 -1.24
C VAL A 41 -1.21 1.78 -1.22
N CYS A 42 0.09 1.56 -1.41
CA CYS A 42 1.09 2.59 -1.41
C CYS A 42 1.15 3.27 -2.78
N ARG A 43 1.43 4.58 -2.80
CA ARG A 43 1.54 5.40 -4.02
C ARG A 43 2.41 4.74 -5.10
N TYR A 44 3.51 4.08 -4.72
CA TYR A 44 4.40 3.41 -5.67
C TYR A 44 3.71 2.29 -6.45
N HIS A 45 2.96 1.41 -5.77
CA HIS A 45 2.25 0.32 -6.44
C HIS A 45 1.02 0.84 -7.18
N GLU A 46 0.24 1.72 -6.55
CA GLU A 46 -0.97 2.27 -7.17
C GLU A 46 -0.65 3.05 -8.46
N ASN A 47 0.34 3.96 -8.43
CA ASN A 47 0.71 4.71 -9.63
C ASN A 47 1.32 3.81 -10.69
N PHE A 48 2.19 2.87 -10.31
CA PHE A 48 2.77 1.96 -11.28
C PHE A 48 1.68 1.16 -11.99
N ILE A 49 0.72 0.58 -11.25
CA ILE A 49 -0.40 -0.18 -11.83
C ILE A 49 -1.27 0.69 -12.74
N LEU A 50 -1.61 1.92 -12.30
CA LEU A 50 -2.44 2.84 -13.08
C LEU A 50 -1.83 3.17 -14.44
N LEU A 51 -0.51 3.41 -14.50
CA LEU A 51 0.15 3.70 -15.77
C LEU A 51 0.42 2.42 -16.57
N TRP A 52 0.76 1.32 -15.90
CA TRP A 52 1.12 0.04 -16.51
C TRP A 52 -0.04 -0.59 -17.28
N VAL A 53 -1.25 -0.58 -16.71
CA VAL A 53 -2.43 -1.13 -17.39
C VAL A 53 -2.69 -0.40 -18.71
N LEU A 54 -2.68 0.93 -18.68
CA LEU A 54 -2.85 1.75 -19.89
C LEU A 54 -1.73 1.53 -20.90
N TYR A 55 -0.50 1.41 -20.42
CA TYR A 55 0.63 1.14 -21.29
C TYR A 55 0.51 -0.21 -22.01
N ILE A 56 0.10 -1.28 -21.31
CA ILE A 56 -0.16 -2.59 -21.92
C ILE A 56 -1.22 -2.49 -23.01
N ASP A 57 -2.32 -1.79 -22.74
CA ASP A 57 -3.42 -1.62 -23.70
C ASP A 57 -2.96 -0.88 -24.97
N LEU A 58 -2.00 0.04 -24.85
CA LEU A 58 -1.44 0.78 -25.99
C LEU A 58 -0.52 -0.03 -26.89
N ILE A 59 0.21 -1.00 -26.32
CA ILE A 59 1.27 -1.71 -27.06
C ILE A 59 0.85 -3.07 -27.61
N ASP A 60 -0.38 -3.53 -27.35
CA ASP A 60 -0.96 -4.82 -27.79
C ASP A 60 0.04 -6.00 -27.76
N ASN A 61 0.81 -6.10 -26.67
CA ASN A 61 1.87 -7.08 -26.51
C ASN A 61 1.65 -7.89 -25.22
N CYS A 62 2.10 -9.15 -25.22
CA CYS A 62 1.98 -10.05 -24.08
C CYS A 62 3.08 -9.77 -23.04
N TRP A 63 2.69 -9.40 -21.82
CA TRP A 63 3.60 -9.02 -20.71
C TRP A 63 3.32 -9.76 -19.39
N CYS A 64 2.52 -10.82 -19.45
CA CYS A 64 2.12 -11.58 -18.26
C CYS A 64 3.22 -12.50 -17.68
N ASN A 65 4.45 -12.41 -18.19
CA ASN A 65 5.57 -13.30 -17.85
C ASN A 65 5.27 -14.80 -18.12
N LYS A 66 4.38 -15.09 -19.10
CA LYS A 66 3.96 -16.46 -19.44
C LYS A 66 4.31 -16.90 -20.87
N CYS A 67 4.67 -15.98 -21.76
CA CYS A 67 5.16 -16.33 -23.09
C CYS A 67 6.69 -16.27 -23.12
N GLU A 68 7.30 -16.97 -24.06
CA GLU A 68 8.75 -17.10 -24.20
C GLU A 68 9.46 -15.75 -24.39
N ILE A 69 8.75 -14.75 -24.93
CA ILE A 69 9.26 -13.42 -25.23
C ILE A 69 9.24 -12.50 -23.98
N CYS A 70 8.18 -12.55 -23.15
CA CYS A 70 8.10 -11.74 -21.92
C CYS A 70 8.61 -12.46 -20.68
N LYS A 71 9.02 -13.73 -20.82
CA LYS A 71 9.57 -14.54 -19.74
C LYS A 71 10.81 -13.85 -19.15
N ASP A 72 10.86 -13.77 -17.83
CA ASP A 72 11.94 -13.18 -17.05
C ASP A 72 12.28 -11.72 -17.41
N GLY A 73 11.31 -10.99 -17.98
CA GLY A 73 11.47 -9.58 -18.35
C GLY A 73 12.44 -9.34 -19.50
N VAL A 74 12.71 -10.35 -20.34
CA VAL A 74 13.62 -10.25 -21.50
C VAL A 74 13.15 -9.15 -22.46
N LEU A 75 11.85 -9.10 -22.80
CA LEU A 75 11.26 -8.00 -23.58
C LEU A 75 11.49 -6.61 -22.98
N PHE A 76 11.47 -6.48 -21.65
CA PHE A 76 11.71 -5.20 -20.98
C PHE A 76 13.16 -4.74 -21.13
N LYS A 77 14.12 -5.67 -21.22
CA LYS A 77 15.54 -5.34 -21.36
C LYS A 77 15.96 -5.16 -22.81
N GLU A 78 15.42 -5.96 -23.73
CA GLU A 78 15.76 -5.92 -25.15
C GLU A 78 15.09 -4.74 -25.89
N LYS A 79 13.85 -4.40 -25.54
CA LYS A 79 13.08 -3.37 -26.25
C LYS A 79 13.27 -1.95 -25.70
N TYR A 80 14.02 -1.78 -24.60
CA TYR A 80 14.15 -0.50 -23.89
C TYR A 80 15.62 -0.06 -23.65
N PRO A 81 16.48 0.08 -24.68
CA PRO A 81 17.48 1.16 -24.62
C PRO A 81 16.73 2.50 -24.49
N LEU A 82 17.37 3.51 -23.89
CA LEU A 82 16.86 4.86 -23.53
C LEU A 82 16.17 5.69 -24.66
N THR A 83 15.88 5.09 -25.81
CA THR A 83 15.44 5.72 -27.07
C THR A 83 14.24 5.00 -27.66
N LEU A 84 13.17 4.79 -26.89
CA LEU A 84 11.90 4.36 -27.47
C LEU A 84 11.26 5.57 -28.15
N ASP A 85 11.48 5.67 -29.45
CA ASP A 85 10.85 6.65 -30.33
C ASP A 85 9.38 6.25 -30.58
N LEU A 86 8.56 6.36 -29.53
CA LEU A 86 7.12 6.13 -29.59
C LEU A 86 6.40 7.12 -30.50
N ASP A 87 7.08 8.21 -30.91
CA ASP A 87 6.57 9.21 -31.84
C ASP A 87 6.74 8.78 -33.31
N SER A 88 7.61 7.81 -33.60
CA SER A 88 7.92 7.40 -34.98
C SER A 88 6.85 6.52 -35.65
N ASP A 89 6.00 5.83 -34.88
CA ASP A 89 5.08 4.82 -35.42
C ASP A 89 3.59 5.21 -35.39
N GLN A 90 3.27 6.47 -35.06
CA GLN A 90 1.98 7.07 -35.42
C GLN A 90 2.17 8.13 -36.50
N LYS A 91 2.03 7.69 -37.75
CA LYS A 91 1.73 8.54 -38.91
C LYS A 91 0.62 9.54 -38.57
N THR A 92 0.96 10.80 -38.31
CA THR A 92 0.62 11.97 -39.16
C THR A 92 1.15 13.25 -38.52
N TYR A 93 2.43 13.57 -38.76
CA TYR A 93 2.85 14.96 -38.83
C TYR A 93 2.38 15.52 -40.18
N LEU A 94 1.10 15.89 -40.25
CA LEU A 94 0.59 16.77 -41.28
C LEU A 94 0.33 18.12 -40.59
N ASP A 95 1.17 19.10 -40.94
CA ASP A 95 1.05 20.53 -40.64
C ASP A 95 1.46 21.03 -39.23
N GLY A 96 2.33 20.30 -38.51
CA GLY A 96 3.06 20.88 -37.37
C GLY A 96 2.23 21.20 -36.11
N GLU A 97 0.94 20.86 -36.09
CA GLU A 97 0.06 21.00 -34.93
C GLU A 97 -0.30 19.63 -34.34
N LEU A 98 -0.07 19.46 -33.03
CA LEU A 98 -0.47 18.26 -32.29
C LEU A 98 -2.00 18.24 -32.16
N ARG A 99 -2.65 17.18 -32.66
CA ARG A 99 -4.11 17.03 -32.56
C ARG A 99 -4.53 16.47 -31.20
N GLU A 100 -5.65 16.95 -30.65
CA GLU A 100 -6.21 16.46 -29.38
C GLU A 100 -6.49 14.94 -29.37
N GLU A 101 -6.76 14.36 -30.54
CA GLU A 101 -7.00 12.91 -30.73
C GLU A 101 -5.77 12.03 -30.43
N ASN A 102 -4.57 12.62 -30.36
CA ASN A 102 -3.34 11.92 -29.99
C ASN A 102 -3.08 11.88 -28.48
N PHE A 103 -3.88 12.59 -27.69
CA PHE A 103 -3.73 12.64 -26.24
C PHE A 103 -4.47 11.49 -25.58
N ILE A 104 -3.77 10.85 -24.65
CA ILE A 104 -4.35 9.84 -23.78
C ILE A 104 -4.62 10.43 -22.40
N ARG A 105 -5.51 9.76 -21.67
CA ARG A 105 -5.96 10.17 -20.34
C ARG A 105 -5.62 9.09 -19.33
N TRP A 106 -5.06 9.48 -18.19
CA TRP A 106 -4.73 8.54 -17.12
C TRP A 106 -4.91 9.15 -15.74
N PHE A 107 -5.00 8.28 -14.75
CA PHE A 107 -5.02 8.69 -13.35
C PHE A 107 -3.67 8.49 -12.68
N GLN A 108 -3.35 9.36 -11.74
CA GLN A 108 -2.15 9.23 -10.91
C GLN A 108 -2.41 9.85 -9.53
N TRP A 109 -1.85 9.27 -8.48
CA TRP A 109 -1.83 9.86 -7.14
C TRP A 109 -0.68 10.85 -7.01
N GLU A 110 -1.01 12.08 -6.62
CA GLU A 110 -0.05 13.17 -6.39
C GLU A 110 -0.25 13.85 -5.04
N LYS A 111 0.83 14.45 -4.54
CA LYS A 111 0.77 15.31 -3.36
C LYS A 111 0.25 16.66 -3.80
N ILE A 112 -0.89 17.07 -3.28
CA ILE A 112 -1.42 18.42 -3.45
C ILE A 112 -1.03 19.25 -2.25
N VAL A 113 -0.55 20.48 -2.49
CA VAL A 113 -0.28 21.45 -1.43
C VAL A 113 -1.49 22.36 -1.32
N GLY A 114 -2.25 22.24 -0.21
CA GLY A 114 -3.36 23.15 0.05
C GLY A 114 -2.87 24.56 0.40
N LEU A 115 -3.74 25.56 0.22
CA LEU A 115 -3.47 26.99 0.46
C LEU A 115 -2.92 27.29 1.88
N ASN A 116 -3.19 26.41 2.84
CA ASN A 116 -2.79 26.57 4.24
C ASN A 116 -1.58 25.69 4.63
N GLY A 117 -0.81 25.19 3.66
CA GLY A 117 0.29 24.23 3.88
C GLY A 117 -0.16 22.82 4.29
N LYS A 118 -1.46 22.61 4.52
CA LYS A 118 -2.07 21.29 4.68
C LYS A 118 -2.12 20.62 3.30
N GLY A 119 -1.19 19.70 3.06
CA GLY A 119 -1.16 18.88 1.85
C GLY A 119 -1.89 17.55 2.02
N GLY A 120 -2.36 17.01 0.91
CA GLY A 120 -3.05 15.72 0.84
C GLY A 120 -2.56 14.89 -0.35
N MET A 121 -2.97 13.62 -0.40
CA MET A 121 -2.83 12.80 -1.60
C MET A 121 -4.16 12.84 -2.34
N GLU A 122 -4.12 13.22 -3.62
CA GLU A 122 -5.31 13.18 -4.48
C GLU A 122 -5.03 12.35 -5.73
N LYS A 123 -6.06 11.64 -6.18
CA LYS A 123 -6.04 10.94 -7.46
C LYS A 123 -6.44 11.95 -8.53
N ILE A 124 -5.44 12.46 -9.25
CA ILE A 124 -5.63 13.45 -10.29
C ILE A 124 -5.77 12.80 -11.65
N HIS A 125 -6.48 13.50 -12.54
CA HIS A 125 -6.61 13.14 -13.94
C HIS A 125 -5.56 13.90 -14.76
N LYS A 126 -4.79 13.17 -15.56
CA LYS A 126 -3.78 13.72 -16.48
C LYS A 126 -4.18 13.46 -17.92
N THR A 127 -3.78 14.38 -18.79
CA THR A 127 -3.93 14.29 -20.24
C THR A 127 -2.58 14.61 -20.86
N GLY A 128 -2.10 13.78 -21.78
CA GLY A 128 -0.76 13.90 -22.32
C GLY A 128 -0.50 12.94 -23.47
N LEU A 129 0.69 13.00 -24.06
CA LEU A 129 1.09 12.08 -25.13
C LEU A 129 1.41 10.69 -24.57
N PRO A 130 1.28 9.62 -25.38
CA PRO A 130 1.72 8.28 -25.00
C PRO A 130 3.19 8.21 -24.55
N SER A 131 4.06 9.03 -25.15
CA SER A 131 5.47 9.16 -24.76
C SER A 131 5.64 9.73 -23.34
N GLU A 132 4.78 10.64 -22.90
CA GLU A 132 4.80 11.19 -21.54
C GLU A 132 4.36 10.15 -20.49
N LEU A 133 3.37 9.32 -20.81
CA LEU A 133 2.96 8.17 -20.00
C LEU A 133 4.12 7.19 -19.85
N TYR A 134 4.79 6.86 -20.96
CA TYR A 134 5.93 5.97 -20.99
C TYR A 134 7.09 6.49 -20.14
N ASN A 135 7.46 7.76 -20.29
CA ASN A 135 8.51 8.41 -19.50
C ASN A 135 8.17 8.36 -18.00
N SER A 136 6.92 8.67 -17.64
CA SER A 136 6.45 8.60 -16.25
C SER A 136 6.56 7.19 -15.66
N LEU A 137 6.22 6.16 -16.44
CA LEU A 137 6.35 4.75 -16.04
C LEU A 137 7.82 4.35 -15.88
N PHE A 138 8.68 4.75 -16.83
CA PHE A 138 10.12 4.47 -16.81
C PHE A 138 10.80 5.11 -15.59
N GLU A 139 10.51 6.37 -15.28
CA GLU A 139 11.05 7.07 -14.11
C GLU A 139 10.63 6.43 -12.78
N MET A 140 9.41 5.87 -12.70
CA MET A 140 8.94 5.19 -11.49
C MET A 140 9.56 3.81 -11.28
N LEU A 141 10.00 3.15 -12.36
CA LEU A 141 10.40 1.74 -12.33
C LEU A 141 11.54 1.43 -11.35
N PRO A 142 12.65 2.20 -11.26
CA PRO A 142 13.71 1.90 -10.30
C PRO A 142 13.21 1.90 -8.85
N THR A 143 12.37 2.88 -8.50
CA THR A 143 11.81 3.03 -7.15
C THR A 143 10.77 1.94 -6.87
N PHE A 144 9.93 1.60 -7.85
CA PHE A 144 8.97 0.50 -7.75
C PHE A 144 9.68 -0.83 -7.53
N ASN A 145 10.69 -1.16 -8.35
CA ASN A 145 11.46 -2.41 -8.25
C ASN A 145 12.14 -2.53 -6.89
N TRP A 146 12.78 -1.44 -6.43
CA TRP A 146 13.42 -1.43 -5.12
C TRP A 146 12.41 -1.63 -3.98
N HIS A 147 11.28 -0.92 -4.02
CA HIS A 147 10.23 -1.04 -3.02
C HIS A 147 9.62 -2.46 -3.00
N HIS A 148 9.35 -3.03 -4.18
CA HIS A 148 8.82 -4.39 -4.31
C HIS A 148 9.81 -5.43 -3.78
N PHE A 149 11.09 -5.30 -4.11
CA PHE A 149 12.16 -6.16 -3.63
C PHE A 149 12.28 -6.13 -2.10
N ILE A 150 12.39 -4.93 -1.51
CA ILE A 150 12.53 -4.75 -0.06
C ILE A 150 11.30 -5.31 0.67
N LYS A 151 10.08 -5.00 0.20
CA LYS A 151 8.85 -5.56 0.76
C LYS A 151 8.89 -7.08 0.75
N GLY A 152 9.31 -7.70 -0.35
CA GLY A 152 9.41 -9.15 -0.47
C GLY A 152 10.40 -9.75 0.52
N LYS A 153 11.60 -9.15 0.66
CA LYS A 153 12.61 -9.59 1.63
C LYS A 153 12.14 -9.45 3.08
N GLN A 154 11.51 -8.33 3.42
CA GLN A 154 10.96 -8.09 4.76
C GLN A 154 9.83 -9.07 5.10
N ALA A 155 8.91 -9.31 4.17
CA ALA A 155 7.82 -10.26 4.37
C ALA A 155 8.34 -11.70 4.54
N ALA A 156 9.30 -12.12 3.71
CA ALA A 156 9.92 -13.43 3.82
C ALA A 156 10.63 -13.62 5.17
N HIS A 157 11.41 -12.61 5.60
CA HIS A 157 12.10 -12.65 6.88
C HIS A 157 11.12 -12.65 8.07
N TYR A 158 10.08 -11.81 8.04
CA TYR A 158 9.03 -11.79 9.05
C TYR A 158 8.34 -13.14 9.20
N ASN A 159 7.93 -13.75 8.08
CA ASN A 159 7.28 -15.07 8.09
C ASN A 159 8.21 -16.17 8.61
N TYR A 160 9.50 -16.11 8.25
CA TYR A 160 10.50 -17.02 8.78
C TYR A 160 10.64 -16.85 10.29
N MET A 161 10.82 -15.62 10.78
CA MET A 161 10.98 -15.33 12.21
C MET A 161 9.74 -15.73 13.02
N LYS A 162 8.52 -15.45 12.51
CA LYS A 162 7.24 -15.89 13.10
C LYS A 162 7.21 -17.38 13.47
N VAL A 163 7.82 -18.23 12.66
CA VAL A 163 7.80 -19.70 12.82
C VAL A 163 8.96 -20.20 13.68
N HIS A 164 10.13 -19.57 13.57
CA HIS A 164 11.38 -20.05 14.19
C HIS A 164 11.81 -19.22 15.40
N LEU A 165 10.94 -18.36 15.93
CA LEU A 165 11.28 -17.50 17.06
C LEU A 165 11.51 -18.31 18.34
N SER A 166 10.69 -19.33 18.57
CA SER A 166 10.80 -20.27 19.70
C SER A 166 12.14 -20.98 19.75
N ASP A 167 12.74 -21.23 18.59
CA ASP A 167 14.02 -21.93 18.45
C ASP A 167 15.22 -21.03 18.77
N LYS A 168 14.97 -19.74 18.99
CA LYS A 168 16.00 -18.70 19.16
C LYS A 168 15.98 -18.17 20.59
N LEU A 169 16.94 -18.61 21.39
CA LEU A 169 17.15 -18.08 22.73
C LEU A 169 17.51 -16.59 22.69
N ASN A 170 16.88 -15.79 23.57
CA ASN A 170 17.13 -14.36 23.75
C ASN A 170 16.83 -13.49 22.50
N ILE A 171 15.95 -13.95 21.61
CA ILE A 171 15.50 -13.13 20.48
C ILE A 171 14.02 -12.83 20.64
N ALA A 172 13.68 -11.55 20.63
CA ALA A 172 12.32 -11.08 20.50
C ALA A 172 12.06 -10.54 19.11
N MET A 173 10.83 -10.69 18.64
CA MET A 173 10.37 -10.07 17.40
C MET A 173 9.32 -9.02 17.75
N MET A 174 9.43 -7.83 17.15
CA MET A 174 8.45 -6.77 17.30
C MET A 174 7.99 -6.29 15.92
N GLN A 175 6.68 -6.14 15.76
CA GLN A 175 6.07 -5.53 14.59
C GLN A 175 5.32 -4.29 15.04
N ILE A 176 5.70 -3.14 14.50
CA ILE A 176 5.01 -1.86 14.71
C ILE A 176 4.39 -1.43 13.39
N VAL A 177 3.12 -1.02 13.44
CA VAL A 177 2.36 -0.52 12.30
C VAL A 177 1.72 0.80 12.67
N PHE A 178 1.77 1.75 11.74
CA PHE A 178 1.02 2.99 11.83
C PHE A 178 -0.45 2.74 11.54
N SER A 179 -1.31 3.03 12.52
CA SER A 179 -2.74 2.90 12.38
C SER A 179 -3.38 4.16 11.79
N GLY A 180 -2.78 5.33 12.01
CA GLY A 180 -3.35 6.61 11.59
C GLY A 180 -3.18 7.72 12.63
N ASN A 181 -3.52 8.93 12.19
CA ASN A 181 -3.76 10.07 13.08
C ASN A 181 -5.25 10.12 13.38
N PHE A 182 -5.59 10.18 14.67
CA PHE A 182 -6.97 10.16 15.15
C PHE A 182 -7.32 11.48 15.83
N ASN A 183 -8.48 12.02 15.48
CA ASN A 183 -9.01 13.18 16.19
C ASN A 183 -9.39 12.79 17.62
N THR A 184 -8.93 13.56 18.59
CA THR A 184 -9.40 13.45 19.96
C THR A 184 -10.81 14.05 20.03
N THR A 185 -11.72 13.32 20.67
CA THR A 185 -13.12 13.75 20.83
C THR A 185 -13.56 13.46 22.24
N TRP A 186 -14.42 14.33 22.78
CA TRP A 186 -15.09 14.10 24.06
C TRP A 186 -16.45 13.47 23.79
N GLN A 187 -16.89 12.55 24.66
CA GLN A 187 -18.18 11.87 24.50
C GLN A 187 -19.35 12.86 24.41
N ASP A 188 -19.29 13.94 25.20
CA ASP A 188 -20.30 15.00 25.23
C ASP A 188 -19.72 16.35 24.73
N GLU A 189 -19.00 16.34 23.60
CA GLU A 189 -18.40 17.57 23.04
C GLU A 189 -19.46 18.61 22.63
N ILE A 190 -19.30 19.85 23.11
CA ILE A 190 -20.13 20.98 22.64
C ILE A 190 -19.79 21.32 21.19
N GLN A 191 -20.74 21.91 20.46
CA GLN A 191 -20.59 22.21 19.03
C GLN A 191 -19.34 23.05 18.70
N SER A 192 -18.95 23.99 19.57
CA SER A 192 -17.76 24.82 19.34
C SER A 192 -16.45 24.03 19.44
N ALA A 193 -16.39 22.97 20.25
CA ALA A 193 -15.22 22.10 20.37
C ALA A 193 -15.05 21.17 19.16
N HIS A 194 -16.11 20.93 18.38
CA HIS A 194 -16.07 20.09 17.19
C HIS A 194 -15.06 20.57 16.13
N TRP A 195 -14.82 21.88 16.04
CA TRP A 195 -13.97 22.50 15.02
C TRP A 195 -12.50 22.66 15.45
N SER A 196 -12.17 22.36 16.71
CA SER A 196 -10.85 22.55 17.31
C SER A 196 -10.24 21.25 17.82
N LYS A 197 -10.50 20.14 17.11
CA LYS A 197 -9.98 18.81 17.46
C LYS A 197 -8.47 18.75 17.29
N THR A 198 -7.79 18.23 18.31
CA THR A 198 -6.37 17.85 18.21
C THR A 198 -6.26 16.44 17.65
N GLN A 199 -5.13 16.14 17.01
CA GLN A 199 -4.85 14.80 16.52
C GLN A 199 -3.77 14.14 17.36
N VAL A 200 -3.90 12.83 17.55
CA VAL A 200 -2.85 11.97 18.10
C VAL A 200 -2.51 10.88 17.08
N THR A 201 -1.24 10.53 17.01
CA THR A 201 -0.74 9.39 16.24
C THR A 201 -0.92 8.12 17.06
N ILE A 202 -1.51 7.10 16.45
CA ILE A 202 -1.64 5.76 17.03
C ILE A 202 -0.75 4.79 16.25
N LEU A 203 0.18 4.15 16.97
CA LEU A 203 0.93 3.00 16.49
C LEU A 203 0.46 1.76 17.23
N THR A 204 0.20 0.70 16.48
CA THR A 204 -0.06 -0.62 17.04
C THR A 204 1.21 -1.44 17.01
N ALA A 205 1.59 -2.00 18.14
CA ALA A 205 2.75 -2.87 18.28
C ALA A 205 2.30 -4.27 18.69
N VAL A 206 2.93 -5.29 18.11
CA VAL A 206 2.85 -6.66 18.58
C VAL A 206 4.26 -7.18 18.80
N TYR A 207 4.48 -7.75 19.97
CA TYR A 207 5.73 -8.30 20.44
C TYR A 207 5.58 -9.81 20.62
N TRP A 208 6.59 -10.57 20.23
CA TRP A 208 6.68 -12.01 20.42
C TRP A 208 7.99 -12.37 21.13
N HIS A 209 7.90 -13.23 22.16
CA HIS A 209 9.03 -13.78 22.91
C HIS A 209 8.58 -15.01 23.72
N ASP A 210 9.41 -16.06 23.75
CA ASP A 210 9.17 -17.31 24.49
C ASP A 210 7.74 -17.85 24.35
N ASP A 211 7.30 -18.05 23.11
CA ASP A 211 5.94 -18.50 22.72
C ASP A 211 4.77 -17.61 23.14
N THR A 212 5.05 -16.48 23.78
CA THR A 212 4.04 -15.48 24.12
C THR A 212 3.99 -14.36 23.10
N SER A 213 2.79 -13.82 22.89
CA SER A 213 2.60 -12.58 22.15
C SER A 213 1.91 -11.54 23.02
N ARG A 214 2.38 -10.30 22.97
CA ARG A 214 1.75 -9.16 23.63
C ARG A 214 1.48 -8.06 22.61
N SER A 215 0.30 -7.45 22.68
CA SER A 215 -0.03 -6.27 21.91
C SER A 215 0.08 -5.03 22.78
N ALA A 216 0.57 -3.94 22.20
CA ALA A 216 0.62 -2.63 22.82
C ALA A 216 0.15 -1.56 21.84
N ILE A 217 -0.31 -0.44 22.38
CA ILE A 217 -0.65 0.75 21.62
C ILE A 217 0.27 1.86 22.11
N ILE A 218 0.92 2.54 21.17
CA ILE A 218 1.70 3.75 21.43
C ILE A 218 0.87 4.92 20.93
N VAL A 219 0.64 5.89 21.82
CA VAL A 219 -0.10 7.12 21.53
C VAL A 219 0.88 8.28 21.63
N SER A 220 0.92 9.12 20.60
CA SER A 220 1.81 10.28 20.54
C SER A 220 1.07 11.52 20.04
N ASP A 221 1.48 12.68 20.53
CA ASP A 221 1.10 14.00 20.03
C ASP A 221 1.90 14.42 18.78
N ASP A 222 2.96 13.68 18.42
CA ASP A 222 3.68 13.89 17.15
C ASP A 222 2.86 13.35 15.97
N ILE A 223 2.28 14.27 15.21
CA ILE A 223 1.49 13.98 14.01
C ILE A 223 2.34 13.73 12.76
N ALA A 224 3.65 13.99 12.82
CA ALA A 224 4.56 13.79 11.70
C ALA A 224 4.88 12.29 11.57
N TYR A 225 4.22 11.62 10.62
CA TYR A 225 4.55 10.23 10.34
C TYR A 225 5.77 10.13 9.42
N THR A 226 6.96 10.17 10.02
CA THR A 226 8.23 9.87 9.34
C THR A 226 8.85 8.57 9.86
N LYS A 227 9.82 8.02 9.13
CA LYS A 227 10.60 6.87 9.61
C LYS A 227 11.35 7.22 10.90
N ASP A 228 11.81 8.46 11.01
CA ASP A 228 12.55 8.96 12.17
C ASP A 228 11.63 9.09 13.40
N SER A 229 10.41 9.60 13.21
CA SER A 229 9.38 9.61 14.27
C SER A 229 9.03 8.20 14.72
N SER A 230 9.01 7.21 13.83
CA SER A 230 8.76 5.82 14.22
C SER A 230 9.91 5.23 15.05
N LEU A 231 11.15 5.67 14.79
CA LEU A 231 12.34 5.22 15.51
C LEU A 231 12.43 5.81 16.91
N SER A 232 12.02 7.07 17.11
CA SER A 232 12.09 7.72 18.42
C SER A 232 11.29 6.96 19.49
N PHE A 233 10.14 6.39 19.12
CA PHE A 233 9.32 5.55 20.01
C PHE A 233 9.97 4.23 20.43
N LEU A 234 11.02 3.79 19.74
CA LEU A 234 11.74 2.56 20.04
C LEU A 234 13.00 2.80 20.89
N THR A 235 13.43 4.06 21.03
CA THR A 235 14.72 4.42 21.64
C THR A 235 14.60 5.09 23.01
N THR A 236 13.38 5.33 23.50
CA THR A 236 13.07 5.80 24.86
C THR A 236 12.91 4.65 25.84
#